data_AF-A0A2H0PB11-F1
#
_entry.id   AF-A0A2H0PB11-F1
#
_cell.length_a   1.000
_cell.length_b   1.000
_cell.length_c   1.000
_cell.angle_alpha   90.00
_cell.angle_beta   90.00
_cell.angle_gamma   90.00
#
_symmetry.space_group_name_H-M   'P 1'
#
loop_
_entity.id
_entity.type
_entity.pdbx_description
1 polymer ?
#
loop_
_entity_poly.entity_id
_entity_poly.type
_entity_poly.pdbx_seq_one_letter_code
_entity_poly.pdbx_strand_id
1 'polypeptide(L)' 'KARGATGKPIEILGSYNPRIEMQGKKVTVDKTRYEYWIGVGAQPSETVRTLVKAAFKSAAAK' A
#
# COMPACT_ATOMS: atom_id res chain seq x y z
N LYS A 1 -18.79 15.21 -7.90
CA LYS A 1 -19.21 13.79 -7.75
C LYS A 1 -17.98 13.00 -7.32
N ALA A 2 -17.90 12.52 -6.07
CA ALA A 2 -16.78 11.69 -5.64
C ALA A 2 -16.77 10.40 -6.50
N ARG A 3 -15.59 9.96 -6.95
CA ARG A 3 -15.47 8.67 -7.65
C ARG A 3 -15.90 7.58 -6.67
N GLY A 4 -16.77 6.68 -7.10
CA GLY A 4 -17.25 5.59 -6.24
C GLY A 4 -16.09 4.73 -5.72
N ALA A 5 -16.29 4.05 -4.60
CA ALA A 5 -15.28 3.19 -3.96
C ALA A 5 -14.70 2.11 -4.89
N THR A 6 -15.43 1.76 -5.96
CA THR A 6 -15.05 0.80 -7.01
C THR A 6 -14.71 1.49 -8.35
N GLY A 7 -14.37 2.77 -8.34
CA GLY A 7 -13.97 3.51 -9.52
C GLY A 7 -12.57 3.13 -10.02
N LYS A 8 -12.25 3.50 -11.26
CA LYS A 8 -10.92 3.30 -11.83
C LYS A 8 -9.87 4.10 -11.02
N PRO A 9 -8.84 3.45 -10.44
CA PRO A 9 -7.78 4.15 -9.74
C PRO A 9 -6.92 4.96 -10.72
N ILE A 10 -6.24 5.99 -10.21
CA ILE A 10 -5.24 6.75 -10.98
C ILE A 10 -4.03 5.85 -11.23
N GLU A 11 -3.59 5.13 -10.19
CA GLU A 11 -2.45 4.23 -10.22
C GLU A 11 -2.62 3.09 -9.22
N ILE A 12 -2.08 1.91 -9.53
CA ILE A 12 -2.05 0.75 -8.63
C ILE A 12 -0.64 0.64 -8.05
N LEU A 13 -0.51 0.94 -6.76
CA LEU A 13 0.78 0.95 -6.05
C LEU A 13 1.19 -0.42 -5.49
N GLY A 14 0.31 -1.41 -5.55
CA GLY A 14 0.54 -2.68 -4.89
C GLY A 14 -0.70 -3.53 -4.72
N SER A 15 -0.59 -4.55 -3.87
CA SER A 15 -1.67 -5.50 -3.56
C SER A 15 -1.55 -6.03 -2.14
N TYR A 16 -2.69 -6.29 -1.52
CA TYR A 16 -2.80 -6.92 -0.20
C TYR A 16 -3.57 -8.23 -0.33
N ASN A 17 -2.97 -9.34 0.10
CA ASN A 17 -3.63 -10.64 0.17
C ASN A 17 -3.60 -11.16 1.61
N PRO A 18 -4.72 -11.10 2.35
CA PRO A 18 -4.77 -11.51 3.75
C PRO A 18 -4.58 -13.02 3.96
N ARG A 19 -4.77 -13.85 2.92
CA ARG A 19 -4.70 -15.31 2.99
C ARG A 19 -3.27 -15.87 2.92
N ILE A 20 -2.29 -15.03 2.61
CA ILE A 20 -0.89 -15.46 2.55
C ILE A 20 -0.32 -15.47 3.97
N GLU A 21 0.07 -16.66 4.44
CA GLU A 21 0.63 -16.86 5.79
C GLU A 21 2.06 -16.28 5.92
N MET A 22 2.80 -16.21 4.81
CA MET A 22 4.09 -15.53 4.76
C MET A 22 3.93 -14.01 4.90
N GLN A 23 4.28 -13.49 6.08
CA GLN A 23 4.21 -12.07 6.43
C GLN A 23 4.89 -11.14 5.40
N GLY A 24 5.98 -11.59 4.77
CA GLY A 24 6.71 -10.81 3.75
C GLY A 24 6.09 -10.79 2.34
N LYS A 25 5.09 -11.62 2.05
CA LYS A 25 4.36 -11.63 0.76
C LYS A 25 2.91 -11.20 0.89
N LYS A 26 2.44 -10.97 2.12
CA LYS A 26 1.07 -10.57 2.43
C LYS A 26 0.70 -9.21 1.83
N VAL A 27 1.67 -8.30 1.79
CA VAL A 27 1.55 -6.95 1.21
C VAL A 27 2.70 -6.76 0.23
N THR A 28 2.39 -6.37 -0.99
CA THR A 28 3.37 -5.89 -1.97
C THR A 28 3.05 -4.43 -2.24
N VAL A 29 4.03 -3.54 -2.06
CA VAL A 29 3.87 -2.11 -2.33
C VAL A 29 5.14 -1.56 -2.95
N ASP A 30 4.99 -0.75 -3.99
CA ASP A 30 6.10 0.01 -4.57
C ASP A 30 6.42 1.21 -3.67
N LYS A 31 7.59 1.16 -3.03
CA LYS A 31 8.00 2.18 -2.06
C LYS A 31 8.18 3.55 -2.72
N THR A 32 8.84 3.60 -3.87
CA THR A 32 9.16 4.85 -4.57
C THR A 32 7.91 5.61 -4.99
N ARG A 33 6.94 4.90 -5.56
CA ARG A 33 5.66 5.50 -5.95
C ARG A 33 4.83 5.90 -4.74
N TYR A 34 4.83 5.08 -3.68
CA TYR A 34 4.15 5.45 -2.44
C TYR A 34 4.69 6.76 -1.85
N GLU A 35 6.02 6.90 -1.72
CA GLU A 35 6.66 8.12 -1.20
C GLU A 35 6.35 9.35 -2.06
N TYR A 36 6.34 9.21 -3.39
CA TYR A 36 5.92 10.28 -4.30
C TYR A 36 4.49 10.75 -4.01
N TRP A 37 3.52 9.84 -3.95
CA TRP A 37 2.12 10.22 -3.74
C TRP A 37 1.87 10.85 -2.36
N ILE A 38 2.59 10.39 -1.33
CA ILE A 38 2.56 11.05 -0.02
C ILE A 38 3.10 12.49 -0.12
N GLY A 39 4.20 12.72 -0.86
CA GLY A 39 4.75 14.06 -1.10
C GLY A 39 3.80 14.98 -1.88
N VAL A 40 2.96 14.42 -2.76
CA VAL A 40 1.90 15.15 -3.47
C VAL A 40 0.68 15.43 -2.58
N GLY A 41 0.63 14.90 -1.37
CA GLY A 41 -0.42 15.13 -0.38
C GLY A 41 -1.48 14.02 -0.29
N ALA A 42 -1.20 12.81 -0.80
CA ALA A 42 -2.10 11.68 -0.63
C ALA A 42 -2.27 11.31 0.86
N GLN A 43 -3.52 11.12 1.27
CA GLN A 43 -3.89 10.74 2.64
C GLN A 43 -4.28 9.24 2.68
N PRO A 44 -3.40 8.34 3.14
CA PRO A 44 -3.74 6.93 3.28
C PRO A 44 -4.70 6.70 4.45
N SER A 45 -5.56 5.68 4.33
CA SER A 45 -6.40 5.22 5.44
C SER A 45 -5.55 4.55 6.54
N GLU A 46 -6.10 4.44 7.75
CA GLU A 46 -5.39 3.86 8.90
C GLU A 46 -4.90 2.42 8.63
N THR A 47 -5.74 1.59 8.02
CA THR A 47 -5.36 0.21 7.65
C THR A 47 -4.18 0.20 6.68
N VAL A 48 -4.18 1.07 5.66
CA VAL A 48 -3.10 1.15 4.66
C VAL A 48 -1.80 1.60 5.33
N ARG A 49 -1.84 2.56 6.27
CA ARG A 49 -0.65 2.98 7.02
C ARG A 49 0.00 1.82 7.78
N THR A 50 -0.80 0.99 8.44
CA THR A 50 -0.31 -0.18 9.18
C THR A 50 0.28 -1.23 8.25
N LEU A 51 -0.40 -1.53 7.13
CA LEU A 51 0.06 -2.51 6.14
C LEU A 51 1.36 -2.09 5.47
N VAL A 52 1.47 -0.81 5.07
CA VAL A 52 2.67 -0.28 4.42
C VAL A 52 3.87 -0.27 5.38
N LYS A 53 3.66 0.12 6.65
CA LYS A 53 4.71 0.01 7.69
C LYS A 53 5.20 -1.43 7.86
N ALA A 54 4.29 -2.40 7.91
CA ALA A 54 4.63 -3.81 8.02
C ALA A 54 5.41 -4.32 6.79
N ALA A 55 5.00 -3.89 5.59
CA ALA A 55 5.66 -4.24 4.33
C ALA A 55 7.08 -3.67 4.25
N PHE A 56 7.29 -2.40 4.62
CA PHE A 56 8.62 -1.79 4.63
C PHE A 56 9.54 -2.40 5.70
N LYS A 57 9.00 -2.81 6.85
CA LYS A 57 9.77 -3.50 7.89
C LYS A 57 10.24 -4.88 7.42
N SER A 58 9.40 -5.61 6.69
CA SER A 58 9.74 -6.96 6.20
C SER A 58 10.69 -6.94 4.99
N ALA A 59 10.75 -5.83 4.23
CA ALA A 59 11.77 -5.63 3.20
C ALA A 59 13.19 -5.40 3.75
N ALA A 60 13.32 -4.89 4.98
CA ALA A 60 14.61 -4.65 5.65
C ALA A 60 15.19 -5.90 6.35
N ALA A 61 14.41 -6.99 6.44
CA ALA A 61 14.79 -8.22 7.15
C ALA A 61 15.20 -9.35 6.18
N LYS A 62 15.67 -8.99 4.97
CA LYS A 62 16.04 -9.95 3.93
C LYS A 62 17.46 -9.71 3.44
#